data_AF-A0A820FV65-F1
#
_entry.id   AF-A0A820FV65-F1
#
_cell.length_a   1.000
_cell.length_b   1.000
_cell.length_c   1.000
_cell.angle_alpha   90.00
_cell.angle_beta   90.00
_cell.angle_gamma   90.00
#
_symmetry.space_group_name_H-M   'P 1'
#
loop_
_entity.id
_entity.type
_entity.pdbx_description
1 polymer ?
#
loop_
_entity_poly.entity_id
_entity_poly.type
_entity_poly.pdbx_seq_one_letter_code
_entity_poly.pdbx_strand_id
1 'polypeptide(L)'
;ITRNPIGGQSQTIYKDIVELIEHYIEPSTAIVLHVIPSSVDFTTSESIQLAKKTDPHCERQLIAVSKIDKFDKDIGEKLQGIGPGSMALKLGCIAVLNRTQEEIDQNIPFDEMRRREQQFFRSQKAFKDVPEQYLGSEQLVKRLALIQQERIRSTLPSIIDELKKEIKLKKSELKQMPSPITS
;
A
#
# COMPACT_ATOMS: atom_id res chain seq x y z
N ILE A 1 -1.74 -5.13 13.91
CA ILE A 1 -2.33 -6.40 13.41
C ILE A 1 -3.15 -7.01 14.54
N THR A 2 -4.20 -7.81 14.28
CA THR A 2 -4.99 -8.46 15.35
C THR A 2 -4.08 -9.42 16.12
N ARG A 3 -3.84 -9.13 17.41
CA ARG A 3 -2.93 -9.91 18.26
C ARG A 3 -3.63 -10.95 19.13
N ASN A 4 -4.87 -10.65 19.53
CA ASN A 4 -5.63 -11.50 20.43
C ASN A 4 -6.84 -12.06 19.70
N PRO A 5 -7.10 -13.38 19.77
CA PRO A 5 -8.30 -13.96 19.20
C PRO A 5 -9.54 -13.42 19.91
N ILE A 6 -10.55 -13.05 19.13
CA ILE A 6 -11.87 -12.66 19.62
C ILE A 6 -12.93 -13.51 18.91
N GLY A 7 -13.91 -14.03 19.66
CA GLY A 7 -15.12 -14.69 19.12
C GLY A 7 -14.89 -15.73 18.02
N GLY A 8 -14.57 -16.98 18.37
CA GLY A 8 -14.50 -18.10 17.42
C GLY A 8 -13.27 -18.13 16.51
N GLN A 9 -12.35 -17.19 16.65
CA GLN A 9 -11.07 -17.17 15.93
C GLN A 9 -10.08 -18.23 16.45
N SER A 10 -9.17 -18.67 15.57
CA SER A 10 -8.08 -19.58 15.93
C SER A 10 -7.15 -18.95 16.97
N GLN A 11 -6.59 -19.77 17.85
CA GLN A 11 -5.54 -19.35 18.81
C GLN A 11 -4.26 -18.85 18.09
N THR A 12 -4.08 -19.23 16.82
CA THR A 12 -2.94 -18.84 15.98
C THR A 12 -3.21 -17.63 15.10
N ILE A 13 -4.34 -16.92 15.27
CA ILE A 13 -4.79 -15.87 14.35
C ILE A 13 -3.73 -14.84 13.97
N TYR A 14 -2.89 -14.44 14.93
CA TYR A 14 -1.79 -13.51 14.66
C TYR A 14 -0.79 -14.08 13.65
N LYS A 15 -0.35 -15.33 13.87
CA LYS A 15 0.57 -16.03 12.98
C LYS A 15 -0.05 -16.19 11.59
N ASP A 16 -1.30 -16.64 11.53
CA ASP A 16 -2.02 -16.88 10.28
C ASP A 16 -2.14 -15.58 9.46
N ILE A 17 -2.42 -14.45 10.12
CA ILE A 17 -2.47 -13.13 9.45
C ILE A 17 -1.08 -12.69 8.98
N VAL A 18 -0.03 -12.92 9.77
CA VAL A 18 1.34 -12.55 9.38
C VAL A 18 1.80 -13.35 8.16
N GLU A 19 1.59 -14.67 8.17
CA GLU A 19 1.94 -15.54 7.03
C GLU A 19 1.17 -15.14 5.77
N LEU A 20 -0.12 -14.82 5.91
CA LEU A 20 -0.94 -14.32 4.82
C LEU A 20 -0.37 -13.01 4.25
N ILE A 21 -0.03 -12.06 5.11
CA ILE A 21 0.55 -10.78 4.66
C ILE A 21 1.89 -11.02 3.96
N GLU A 22 2.78 -11.82 4.56
CA GLU A 22 4.10 -12.15 4.00
C GLU A 22 3.96 -12.75 2.60
N HIS A 23 3.04 -13.69 2.39
CA HIS A 23 2.77 -14.29 1.09
C HIS A 23 2.43 -13.26 0.00
N TYR A 24 1.60 -12.26 0.32
CA TYR A 24 1.20 -11.23 -0.66
C TYR A 24 2.25 -10.15 -0.90
N ILE A 25 3.13 -9.89 0.06
CA ILE A 25 4.17 -8.86 -0.07
C ILE A 25 5.54 -9.44 -0.48
N GLU A 26 5.71 -10.76 -0.48
CA GLU A 26 6.94 -11.44 -0.90
C GLU A 26 7.35 -11.13 -2.35
N PRO A 27 6.43 -11.15 -3.35
CA PRO A 27 6.81 -10.80 -4.72
C PRO A 27 7.37 -9.38 -4.81
N SER A 28 8.56 -9.22 -5.39
CA SER A 28 9.23 -7.92 -5.56
C SER A 28 8.44 -6.92 -6.44
N THR A 29 7.48 -7.45 -7.21
CA THR A 29 6.55 -6.71 -8.07
C THR A 29 5.42 -6.05 -7.28
N ALA A 30 5.10 -6.54 -6.08
CA ALA A 30 4.03 -6.01 -5.25
C ALA A 30 4.40 -4.64 -4.67
N ILE A 31 3.48 -3.68 -4.77
CA ILE A 31 3.54 -2.41 -4.04
C ILE A 31 2.86 -2.62 -2.68
N VAL A 32 3.52 -2.19 -1.62
CA VAL A 32 2.97 -2.26 -0.26
C VAL A 32 2.41 -0.90 0.13
N LEU A 33 1.09 -0.82 0.27
CA LEU A 33 0.39 0.37 0.76
C LEU A 33 0.13 0.23 2.26
N HIS A 34 0.86 0.99 3.07
CA HIS A 34 0.65 1.05 4.51
C HIS A 34 -0.47 2.05 4.82
N VAL A 35 -1.50 1.62 5.55
CA VAL A 35 -2.50 2.54 6.10
C VAL A 35 -2.18 2.78 7.57
N ILE A 36 -1.68 3.97 7.89
CA ILE A 36 -1.20 4.31 9.24
C ILE A 36 -1.98 5.51 9.77
N PRO A 37 -2.54 5.46 10.99
CA PRO A 37 -3.14 6.64 11.61
C PRO A 37 -2.10 7.73 11.85
N SER A 38 -2.50 8.99 11.68
CA SER A 38 -1.69 10.19 11.93
C SER A 38 -0.99 10.18 13.30
N SER A 39 -1.63 9.64 14.33
CA SER A 39 -1.14 9.55 15.70
C SER A 39 0.00 8.53 15.92
N VAL A 40 0.29 7.66 14.96
CA VAL A 40 1.26 6.55 15.10
C VAL A 40 2.57 6.90 14.41
N ASP A 41 3.69 6.73 15.11
CA ASP A 41 5.04 6.87 14.54
C ASP A 41 5.30 5.83 13.45
N PHE A 42 5.73 6.27 12.26
CA PHE A 42 5.98 5.38 11.12
C PHE A 42 7.12 4.38 11.39
N THR A 43 8.14 4.78 12.15
CA THR A 43 9.30 3.94 12.45
C THR A 43 8.97 2.74 13.34
N THR A 44 7.93 2.86 14.17
CA THR A 44 7.46 1.81 15.08
C THR A 44 6.33 0.96 14.52
N SER A 45 5.88 1.26 13.29
CA SER A 45 4.77 0.56 12.66
C SER A 45 5.13 -0.91 12.38
N GLU A 46 4.35 -1.82 12.97
CA GLU A 46 4.45 -3.28 12.76
C GLU A 46 4.36 -3.65 11.28
N SER A 47 3.50 -2.97 10.51
CA SER A 47 3.35 -3.21 9.08
C SER A 47 4.64 -2.92 8.29
N ILE A 48 5.37 -1.86 8.67
CA ILE A 48 6.64 -1.48 8.04
C ILE A 48 7.75 -2.46 8.45
N GLN A 49 7.79 -2.87 9.72
CA GLN A 49 8.73 -3.89 10.17
C GLN A 49 8.55 -5.22 9.44
N LEU A 50 7.30 -5.61 9.18
CA LEU A 50 6.99 -6.81 8.42
C LEU A 50 7.44 -6.70 6.96
N ALA A 51 7.12 -5.58 6.30
CA ALA A 51 7.52 -5.33 4.92
C ALA A 51 9.05 -5.24 4.73
N LYS A 52 9.78 -4.74 5.73
CA LYS A 52 11.26 -4.71 5.69
C LYS A 52 11.93 -6.08 5.59
N LYS A 53 11.24 -7.18 5.90
CA LYS A 53 11.76 -8.53 5.68
C LYS A 53 11.95 -8.84 4.19
N THR A 54 11.07 -8.31 3.33
CA THR A 54 11.07 -8.55 1.88
C THR A 54 11.37 -7.29 1.05
N ASP A 55 11.50 -6.14 1.72
CA ASP A 55 11.89 -4.85 1.14
C ASP A 55 12.72 -4.01 2.17
N PRO A 56 13.97 -4.40 2.46
CA PRO A 56 14.78 -3.78 3.52
C PRO A 56 15.05 -2.28 3.31
N HIS A 57 15.05 -1.84 2.05
CA HIS A 57 15.32 -0.46 1.65
C HIS A 57 14.05 0.36 1.43
N CYS A 58 12.87 -0.20 1.69
CA CYS A 58 11.58 0.45 1.53
C CYS A 58 11.35 1.05 0.12
N GLU A 59 11.80 0.35 -0.93
CA GLU A 59 11.74 0.87 -2.30
C GLU A 59 10.34 0.82 -2.90
N ARG A 60 9.48 -0.06 -2.38
CA ARG A 60 8.13 -0.33 -2.89
C ARG A 60 7.02 -0.10 -1.87
N GLN A 61 7.32 0.71 -0.86
CA GLN A 61 6.41 1.04 0.24
C GLN A 61 5.89 2.47 0.11
N LEU A 62 4.57 2.64 0.16
CA LEU A 62 3.85 3.92 0.19
C LEU A 62 3.02 3.98 1.47
N ILE A 63 2.98 5.12 2.16
CA ILE A 63 2.10 5.30 3.33
C ILE A 63 0.88 6.17 2.95
N ALA A 64 -0.32 5.66 3.21
CA ALA A 64 -1.54 6.45 3.33
C ALA A 64 -1.77 6.80 4.81
N VAL A 65 -1.65 8.08 5.15
CA VAL A 65 -1.84 8.58 6.51
C VAL A 65 -3.32 8.89 6.72
N SER A 66 -3.96 8.14 7.61
CA SER A 66 -5.40 8.24 7.91
C SER A 66 -5.66 8.92 9.25
N LYS A 67 -6.93 9.16 9.58
CA LYS A 67 -7.37 9.77 10.86
C LYS A 67 -6.71 11.12 11.15
N ILE A 68 -6.44 11.89 10.10
CA ILE A 68 -5.77 13.19 10.16
C ILE A 68 -6.60 14.27 10.86
N ASP A 69 -7.91 14.04 11.00
CA ASP A 69 -8.87 14.83 11.77
C ASP A 69 -8.58 14.87 13.27
N LYS A 70 -7.86 13.87 13.81
CA LYS A 70 -7.63 13.73 15.25
C LYS A 70 -6.27 14.21 15.74
N PHE A 71 -5.35 14.53 14.84
CA PHE A 71 -3.96 14.83 15.19
C PHE A 71 -3.41 15.96 14.34
N ASP A 72 -3.27 17.13 14.95
CA ASP A 72 -2.96 18.39 14.26
C ASP A 72 -1.49 18.82 14.40
N LYS A 73 -0.71 18.19 15.29
CA LYS A 73 0.68 18.61 15.54
C LYS A 73 1.64 17.91 14.60
N ASP A 74 2.47 18.69 13.91
CA ASP A 74 3.62 18.25 13.13
C ASP A 74 3.31 17.27 11.97
N ILE A 75 2.03 17.12 11.61
CA ILE A 75 1.60 16.23 10.53
C ILE A 75 2.20 16.66 9.19
N GLY A 76 2.34 17.97 8.96
CA GLY A 76 2.92 18.49 7.73
C GLY A 76 4.40 18.16 7.57
N GLU A 77 5.18 18.23 8.64
CA GLU A 77 6.58 17.81 8.64
C GLU A 77 6.66 16.29 8.45
N LYS A 78 5.84 15.55 9.20
CA LYS A 78 5.79 14.09 9.15
C LYS A 78 5.48 13.56 7.74
N LEU A 79 4.58 14.21 7.01
CA LEU A 79 4.25 13.87 5.62
C LEU A 79 5.41 14.11 4.65
N GLN A 80 6.26 15.07 4.96
CA GLN A 80 7.43 15.40 4.14
C GLN A 80 8.66 14.56 4.52
N GLY A 81 8.55 13.67 5.50
CA GLY A 81 9.68 12.91 6.01
C GLY A 81 10.63 13.76 6.86
N ILE A 82 10.13 14.88 7.39
CA ILE A 82 10.87 15.83 8.21
C ILE A 82 10.33 15.71 9.64
N GLY A 83 11.22 15.68 10.63
CA GLY A 83 10.81 15.67 12.04
C GLY A 83 10.56 14.29 12.67
N PRO A 84 10.24 14.26 13.97
CA PRO A 84 10.17 13.04 14.77
C PRO A 84 9.03 12.12 14.35
N GLY A 85 9.32 10.82 14.29
CA GLY A 85 8.36 9.77 13.93
C GLY A 85 7.90 9.75 12.47
N SER A 86 8.64 10.46 11.62
CA SER A 86 8.52 10.41 10.16
C SER A 86 9.46 9.35 9.56
N MET A 87 9.25 8.99 8.29
CA MET A 87 10.12 8.08 7.55
C MET A 87 10.21 8.53 6.10
N ALA A 88 11.43 8.72 5.59
CA ALA A 88 11.68 9.01 4.19
C ALA A 88 11.52 7.73 3.35
N LEU A 89 10.32 7.51 2.81
CA LEU A 89 10.04 6.41 1.89
C LEU A 89 10.25 6.83 0.43
N LYS A 90 10.73 5.90 -0.40
CA LYS A 90 10.99 6.15 -1.83
C LYS A 90 9.71 6.53 -2.60
N LEU A 91 8.58 5.90 -2.26
CA LEU A 91 7.29 6.21 -2.91
C LEU A 91 6.58 7.40 -2.25
N GLY A 92 7.00 7.80 -1.05
CA GLY A 92 6.48 8.91 -0.27
C GLY A 92 5.38 8.51 0.71
N CYS A 93 4.60 9.51 1.13
CA CYS A 93 3.38 9.29 1.89
C CYS A 93 2.33 10.33 1.54
N ILE A 94 1.05 10.02 1.78
CA ILE A 94 -0.08 10.87 1.39
C ILE A 94 -1.13 10.84 2.50
N ALA A 95 -1.57 12.01 2.96
CA ALA A 95 -2.66 12.15 3.91
C ALA A 95 -4.02 11.96 3.23
N VAL A 96 -4.91 11.22 3.86
CA VAL A 96 -6.28 10.99 3.38
C VAL A 96 -7.29 11.18 4.50
N LEU A 97 -8.42 11.78 4.16
CA LEU A 97 -9.57 11.91 5.04
C LEU A 97 -10.60 10.84 4.67
N ASN A 98 -10.87 9.93 5.62
CA ASN A 98 -11.87 8.88 5.44
C ASN A 98 -13.21 9.32 6.02
N ARG A 99 -14.28 8.62 5.61
CA ARG A 99 -15.61 8.78 6.22
C ARG A 99 -15.56 8.49 7.72
N THR A 100 -16.28 9.28 8.48
CA THR A 100 -16.65 8.96 9.87
C THR A 100 -17.78 7.92 9.88
N GLN A 101 -18.04 7.32 11.06
CA GLN A 101 -19.11 6.34 11.20
C GLN A 101 -20.49 6.95 10.87
N GLU A 102 -20.74 8.17 11.31
CA GLU A 102 -21.99 8.88 11.01
C GLU A 102 -22.19 9.11 9.50
N GLU A 103 -21.13 9.45 8.77
CA GLU A 103 -21.20 9.64 7.32
C GLU A 103 -21.39 8.32 6.55
N ILE A 104 -20.92 7.21 7.11
CA ILE A 104 -21.21 5.86 6.60
C ILE A 104 -22.70 5.55 6.81
N ASP A 105 -23.23 5.80 8.00
CA ASP A 105 -24.63 5.52 8.34
C ASP A 105 -25.59 6.38 7.50
N GLN A 106 -25.19 7.62 7.16
CA GLN A 106 -25.92 8.53 6.28
C GLN A 106 -25.73 8.24 4.77
N ASN A 107 -24.90 7.26 4.39
CA ASN A 107 -24.58 6.92 3.00
C ASN A 107 -24.13 8.12 2.15
N ILE A 108 -23.26 8.98 2.69
CA ILE A 108 -22.80 10.17 1.97
C ILE A 108 -22.06 9.78 0.68
N PRO A 109 -22.43 10.34 -0.49
CA PRO A 109 -21.78 10.04 -1.77
C PRO A 109 -20.27 10.31 -1.77
N PHE A 110 -19.52 9.55 -2.58
CA PHE A 110 -18.06 9.71 -2.66
C PHE A 110 -17.62 11.07 -3.20
N ASP A 111 -18.37 11.66 -4.14
CA ASP A 111 -18.06 12.99 -4.68
C ASP A 111 -18.15 14.08 -3.61
N GLU A 112 -19.14 13.95 -2.71
CA GLU A 112 -19.30 14.86 -1.58
C GLU A 112 -18.15 14.69 -0.58
N MET A 113 -17.74 13.45 -0.30
CA MET A 113 -16.56 13.19 0.53
C MET A 113 -15.28 13.78 -0.05
N ARG A 114 -15.10 13.73 -1.38
CA ARG A 114 -13.93 14.32 -2.03
C ARG A 114 -13.91 15.85 -1.89
N ARG A 115 -15.06 16.52 -2.02
CA ARG A 115 -15.14 17.98 -1.78
C ARG A 115 -14.83 18.33 -0.33
N ARG A 116 -15.38 17.57 0.62
CA ARG A 116 -15.09 17.75 2.06
C ARG A 116 -13.62 17.56 2.38
N GLU A 117 -12.99 16.52 1.81
CA GLU A 117 -11.55 16.29 1.97
C GLU A 117 -10.73 17.48 1.45
N GLN A 118 -11.04 17.99 0.27
CA GLN A 118 -10.38 19.18 -0.28
C GLN A 118 -10.57 20.43 0.60
N GLN A 119 -11.80 20.63 1.11
CA GLN A 119 -12.10 21.75 2.01
C GLN A 119 -11.36 21.62 3.35
N PHE A 120 -11.31 20.41 3.91
CA PHE A 120 -10.60 20.11 5.15
C PHE A 120 -9.12 20.53 5.05
N PHE A 121 -8.42 20.06 4.02
CA PHE A 121 -7.00 20.41 3.81
C PHE A 121 -6.75 21.90 3.59
N ARG A 122 -7.67 22.62 2.93
CA ARG A 122 -7.57 24.08 2.74
C ARG A 122 -7.83 24.87 4.02
N SER A 123 -8.71 24.35 4.88
CA SER A 123 -9.15 25.04 6.10
C SER A 123 -8.17 24.91 7.26
N GLN A 124 -7.48 23.78 7.36
CA GLN A 124 -6.69 23.44 8.53
C GLN A 124 -5.25 23.94 8.40
N LYS A 125 -4.80 24.70 9.41
CA LYS A 125 -3.50 25.38 9.40
C LYS A 125 -2.32 24.44 9.23
N ALA A 126 -2.38 23.24 9.81
CA ALA A 126 -1.29 22.26 9.76
C ALA A 126 -0.97 21.72 8.35
N PHE A 127 -1.90 21.86 7.39
CA PHE A 127 -1.69 21.43 6.00
C PHE A 127 -1.40 22.60 5.05
N LYS A 128 -1.44 23.84 5.53
CA LYS A 128 -1.30 25.04 4.68
C LYS A 128 0.04 25.10 3.95
N ASP A 129 1.11 24.68 4.63
CA ASP A 129 2.48 24.69 4.09
C ASP A 129 2.87 23.33 3.47
N VAL A 130 1.95 22.37 3.43
CA VAL A 130 2.19 21.04 2.86
C VAL A 130 1.86 21.06 1.37
N PRO A 131 2.78 20.61 0.49
CA PRO A 131 2.50 20.58 -0.94
C PRO A 131 1.31 19.69 -1.28
N GLU A 132 0.48 20.11 -2.23
CA GLU A 132 -0.76 19.40 -2.61
C GLU A 132 -0.51 17.94 -3.02
N GLN A 133 0.67 17.57 -3.51
CA GLN A 133 1.01 16.19 -3.85
C GLN A 133 0.96 15.20 -2.67
N TYR A 134 1.04 15.69 -1.43
CA TYR A 134 0.95 14.87 -0.22
C TYR A 134 -0.46 14.79 0.36
N LEU A 135 -1.45 15.45 -0.26
CA LEU A 135 -2.77 15.67 0.35
C LEU A 135 -3.90 15.12 -0.53
N GLY A 136 -4.71 14.26 0.06
CA GLY A 136 -5.98 13.81 -0.49
C GLY A 136 -5.96 12.51 -1.27
N SER A 137 -7.13 11.87 -1.29
CA SER A 137 -7.38 10.62 -1.98
C SER A 137 -7.14 10.72 -3.49
N GLU A 138 -7.43 11.86 -4.11
CA GLU A 138 -7.19 12.07 -5.54
C GLU A 138 -5.70 12.00 -5.89
N GLN A 139 -4.86 12.59 -5.04
CA GLN A 139 -3.41 12.58 -5.20
C GLN A 139 -2.84 11.19 -4.91
N LEU A 140 -3.42 10.47 -3.93
CA LEU A 140 -3.11 9.06 -3.69
C LEU A 140 -3.38 8.20 -4.92
N VAL A 141 -4.54 8.35 -5.56
CA VAL A 141 -4.90 7.59 -6.77
C VAL A 141 -3.95 7.92 -7.93
N LYS A 142 -3.68 9.20 -8.18
CA LYS A 142 -2.72 9.62 -9.23
C LYS A 142 -1.33 9.05 -8.96
N ARG A 143 -0.86 9.10 -7.71
CA ARG A 143 0.45 8.58 -7.33
C ARG A 143 0.52 7.07 -7.50
N LEU A 144 -0.48 6.33 -7.05
CA LEU A 144 -0.56 4.88 -7.24
C LEU A 144 -0.57 4.51 -8.71
N ALA A 145 -1.32 5.23 -9.55
CA ALA A 145 -1.34 4.99 -11.00
C ALA A 145 0.04 5.16 -11.64
N LEU A 146 0.77 6.22 -11.28
CA LEU A 146 2.13 6.47 -11.78
C LEU A 146 3.10 5.38 -11.33
N ILE A 147 3.05 4.99 -10.05
CA ILE A 147 3.94 3.93 -9.52
C ILE A 147 3.64 2.60 -10.21
N GLN A 148 2.37 2.25 -10.38
CA GLN A 148 1.96 1.04 -11.08
C GLN A 148 2.41 1.04 -12.53
N GLN A 149 2.27 2.17 -13.24
CA GLN A 149 2.71 2.28 -14.63
C GLN A 149 4.23 2.06 -14.77
N GLU A 150 5.03 2.69 -13.90
CA GLU A 150 6.49 2.54 -13.91
C GLU A 150 6.89 1.10 -13.56
N ARG A 151 6.23 0.50 -12.57
CA ARG A 151 6.42 -0.90 -12.20
C ARG A 151 6.14 -1.84 -13.37
N ILE A 152 4.97 -1.73 -14.00
CA ILE A 152 4.59 -2.55 -15.16
C ILE A 152 5.65 -2.41 -16.26
N ARG A 153 6.08 -1.18 -16.59
CA ARG A 153 7.10 -0.94 -17.61
C ARG A 153 8.43 -1.63 -17.26
N SER A 154 8.86 -1.57 -16.00
CA SER A 154 10.12 -2.18 -15.55
C SER A 154 10.08 -3.71 -15.48
N THR A 155 8.93 -4.30 -15.13
CA THR A 155 8.79 -5.74 -14.86
C THR A 155 8.37 -6.54 -16.10
N LEU A 156 7.59 -5.95 -17.00
CA LEU A 156 7.05 -6.63 -18.18
C LEU A 156 8.12 -7.32 -19.05
N PRO A 157 9.30 -6.74 -19.31
CA PRO A 157 10.36 -7.42 -20.07
C PRO A 157 10.81 -8.73 -19.42
N SER A 158 11.02 -8.75 -18.11
CA SER A 158 11.44 -9.96 -17.37
C SER A 158 10.37 -11.05 -17.44
N ILE A 159 9.10 -10.68 -17.27
CA ILE A 159 7.97 -11.62 -17.36
C ILE A 159 7.90 -12.23 -18.77
N ILE A 160 8.07 -11.42 -19.82
CA ILE A 160 8.09 -11.91 -21.20
C ILE A 160 9.24 -12.90 -21.41
N ASP A 161 10.41 -12.63 -20.85
CA ASP A 161 11.58 -13.52 -21.00
C ASP A 161 11.42 -14.83 -20.21
N GLU A 162 10.86 -14.79 -19.00
CA GLU A 162 10.48 -15.98 -18.24
C GLU A 162 9.45 -16.82 -19.00
N LEU A 163 8.41 -16.20 -19.55
CA LEU A 163 7.39 -16.88 -20.33
C LEU A 163 7.98 -17.54 -21.60
N LYS A 164 8.89 -16.85 -22.29
CA LYS A 164 9.58 -17.43 -23.47
C LYS A 164 10.43 -18.64 -23.08
N LYS A 165 11.10 -18.60 -21.93
CA LYS A 165 11.89 -19.73 -21.41
C LYS A 165 10.98 -20.92 -21.08
N GLU A 166 9.89 -20.70 -20.36
CA GLU A 166 8.86 -21.68 -20.04
C GLU A 166 8.30 -22.34 -21.32
N ILE A 167 7.89 -21.55 -22.31
CA ILE A 167 7.39 -22.06 -23.60
C ILE A 167 8.45 -22.91 -24.30
N LYS A 168 9.72 -22.48 -24.31
CA LYS A 168 10.81 -23.23 -24.95
C LYS A 168 11.04 -24.57 -24.26
N LEU A 169 10.99 -24.59 -22.92
CA LEU A 169 11.13 -25.80 -22.12
C LEU A 169 9.99 -26.79 -22.44
N LYS A 170 8.74 -26.32 -22.32
CA LYS A 170 7.55 -27.15 -22.58
C LYS A 170 7.49 -27.67 -24.01
N LYS A 171 7.90 -26.87 -25.01
CA LYS A 171 8.03 -27.33 -26.40
C LYS A 171 9.11 -28.40 -26.58
N SER A 172 10.20 -28.33 -25.81
CA SER A 172 11.26 -29.34 -25.85
C SER A 172 10.84 -30.64 -25.16
N GLU A 173 10.09 -30.55 -24.06
CA GLU A 173 9.46 -31.69 -23.39
C GLU A 173 8.45 -32.39 -24.33
N LEU A 174 7.57 -31.62 -24.97
CA LEU A 174 6.57 -32.15 -25.90
C LEU A 174 7.19 -32.95 -27.06
N LYS A 175 8.35 -32.52 -27.57
CA LYS A 175 9.09 -33.24 -28.63
C LYS A 175 9.67 -34.58 -28.18
N GLN A 176 9.89 -34.76 -26.89
CA GLN A 176 10.41 -36.00 -26.31
C GLN A 176 9.30 -36.98 -25.92
N MET A 177 8.04 -36.53 -25.93
CA MET A 177 6.91 -37.41 -25.64
C MET A 177 6.66 -38.36 -26.82
N PRO A 178 6.37 -39.64 -26.56
CA PRO A 178 6.05 -40.61 -27.60
C PRO A 178 4.77 -40.22 -28.34
N SER A 179 4.67 -40.65 -29.61
CA SER A 179 3.50 -40.43 -30.45
C SER A 179 2.22 -40.92 -29.75
N PRO A 180 1.10 -40.18 -29.85
CA PRO A 180 -0.17 -40.63 -29.29
C PRO A 180 -0.55 -42.00 -29.87
N ILE A 181 -1.03 -42.90 -29.02
CA ILE A 181 -1.48 -44.24 -29.41
C ILE A 181 -2.74 -44.07 -30.25
N THR A 182 -2.60 -44.07 -31.58
CA THR A 182 -3.72 -44.16 -32.51
C THR A 182 -4.28 -45.59 -32.49
N SER A 183 -5.58 -45.72 -32.14
CA SER A 183 -6.38 -46.93 -32.42
C SER A 183 -6.70 -47.07 -33.90
#